data_AF-A0A3S1IEM4-F1
#
_entry.id   AF-A0A3S1IEM4-F1
#
_cell.length_a   1.000
_cell.length_b   1.000
_cell.length_c   1.000
_cell.angle_alpha   90.00
_cell.angle_beta   90.00
_cell.angle_gamma   90.00
#
_symmetry.space_group_name_H-M   'P 1'
#
loop_
_entity.id
_entity.type
_entity.pdbx_description
1 polymer ?
#
loop_
_entity_poly.entity_id
_entity_poly.type
_entity_poly.pdbx_seq_one_letter_code
_entity_poly.pdbx_strand_id
1 'polypeptide(L)'
;MPTHTPPEHTLPTHTPYDGSSKLFSIGLKPLDPADWIEIDGHLLPYLAEKHRLYAEIPERVFVEEDGTRDAQQEVLDLLAAHLLERFPETHRLGGSGVEVAGAANRLPASLADAPLAKASLLVQE
;
A
#
# COMPACT_ATOMS: atom_id res chain seq x y z
N MET A 1 35.55 22.42 23.48
CA MET A 1 35.53 21.34 22.47
C MET A 1 34.08 20.97 22.26
N PRO A 2 33.40 21.41 21.19
CA PRO A 2 32.02 21.02 20.94
C PRO A 2 32.00 19.55 20.50
N THR A 3 31.31 18.70 21.27
CA THR A 3 31.02 17.31 20.93
C THR A 3 29.94 17.29 19.85
N HIS A 4 30.33 16.94 18.61
CA HIS A 4 29.38 16.68 17.53
C HIS A 4 28.79 15.28 17.74
N THR A 5 27.58 15.19 18.27
CA THR A 5 26.79 13.95 18.25
C THR A 5 26.47 13.62 16.79
N PRO A 6 26.89 12.47 16.24
CA PRO A 6 26.50 12.07 14.89
C PRO A 6 24.97 11.93 14.82
N PRO A 7 24.32 12.33 13.72
CA PRO A 7 22.90 12.04 13.53
C PRO A 7 22.70 10.52 13.54
N GLU A 8 21.70 10.06 14.30
CA GLU A 8 21.27 8.67 14.25
C GLU A 8 20.61 8.42 12.89
N HIS A 9 21.34 7.75 12.00
CA HIS A 9 20.78 7.28 10.74
C HIS A 9 20.12 5.93 11.01
N THR A 10 18.78 5.88 10.95
CA THR A 10 18.05 4.62 10.93
C THR A 10 18.49 3.84 9.70
N LEU A 11 19.01 2.63 9.90
CA LEU A 11 19.38 1.75 8.79
C LEU A 11 18.11 1.40 7.99
N PRO A 12 18.18 1.38 6.65
CA PRO A 12 17.04 0.98 5.83
C PRO A 12 16.63 -0.46 6.15
N THR A 13 15.32 -0.71 6.28
CA THR A 13 14.75 -2.05 6.57
C THR A 13 15.19 -3.09 5.53
N HIS A 14 15.31 -2.67 4.26
CA HIS A 14 15.73 -3.54 3.16
C HIS A 14 17.08 -3.10 2.59
N THR A 15 18.07 -4.00 2.63
CA THR A 15 19.43 -3.78 2.11
C THR A 15 19.78 -4.73 0.95
N PRO A 16 19.08 -4.67 -0.20
CA PRO A 16 19.24 -5.62 -1.30
C PRO A 16 20.64 -5.64 -1.94
N TYR A 17 21.48 -4.63 -1.67
CA TYR A 17 22.85 -4.50 -2.17
C TYR A 17 23.92 -4.57 -1.06
N ASP A 18 23.62 -5.22 0.07
CA ASP A 18 24.58 -5.40 1.19
C ASP A 18 25.77 -6.34 0.89
N GLY A 19 25.82 -6.90 -0.32
CA GLY A 19 26.88 -7.81 -0.75
C GLY A 19 26.71 -9.27 -0.31
N SER A 20 25.61 -9.60 0.39
CA SER A 20 25.32 -10.98 0.80
C SER A 20 24.73 -11.86 -0.33
N SER A 21 24.20 -11.24 -1.38
CA SER A 21 23.54 -11.92 -2.49
C SER A 21 24.52 -12.41 -3.57
N LYS A 22 24.28 -13.60 -4.12
CA LYS A 22 25.09 -14.15 -5.22
C LYS A 22 24.91 -13.30 -6.49
N LEU A 23 26.02 -12.84 -7.06
CA LEU A 23 26.08 -12.21 -8.38
C LEU A 23 25.46 -13.15 -9.44
N PHE A 24 24.63 -12.59 -10.33
CA PHE A 24 23.91 -13.30 -11.42
C PHE A 24 22.79 -14.27 -10.98
N SER A 25 22.09 -13.97 -9.90
CA SER A 25 20.81 -14.63 -9.59
C SER A 25 19.63 -13.87 -10.21
N ILE A 26 18.60 -14.58 -10.69
CA ILE A 26 17.28 -13.98 -10.92
C ILE A 26 16.79 -13.57 -9.53
N GLY A 27 16.65 -12.26 -9.30
CA GLY A 27 16.36 -11.65 -7.99
C GLY A 27 14.95 -11.90 -7.46
N LEU A 28 14.44 -13.12 -7.60
CA LEU A 28 13.17 -13.58 -7.08
C LEU A 28 13.45 -14.52 -5.90
N LYS A 29 12.84 -14.20 -4.76
CA LYS A 29 12.80 -15.04 -3.57
C LYS A 29 11.33 -15.33 -3.26
N PRO A 30 10.98 -16.53 -2.76
CA PRO A 30 9.66 -16.77 -2.22
C PRO A 30 9.30 -15.71 -1.17
N LEU A 31 8.11 -15.13 -1.29
CA LEU A 31 7.53 -14.21 -0.32
C LEU A 31 6.76 -15.04 0.72
N ASP A 32 6.99 -14.79 2.01
CA ASP A 32 6.10 -15.29 3.05
C ASP A 32 4.78 -14.50 2.94
N PRO A 33 3.61 -15.14 2.79
CA PRO A 33 2.34 -14.42 2.78
C PRO A 33 2.10 -13.54 4.00
N ALA A 34 2.72 -13.85 5.15
CA ALA A 34 2.65 -13.01 6.34
C ALA A 34 3.38 -11.68 6.19
N ASP A 35 4.36 -11.60 5.28
CA ASP A 35 5.20 -10.44 4.97
C ASP A 35 4.77 -9.79 3.63
N TRP A 36 3.54 -10.05 3.17
CA TRP A 36 3.08 -9.59 1.86
C TRP A 36 3.02 -8.07 1.74
N ILE A 37 2.43 -7.40 2.74
CA ILE A 37 2.22 -5.96 2.77
C ILE A 37 2.97 -5.36 3.95
N GLU A 38 3.61 -4.22 3.73
CA GLU A 38 4.25 -3.43 4.78
C GLU A 38 3.43 -2.16 5.02
N ILE A 39 3.10 -1.89 6.29
CA ILE A 39 2.39 -0.68 6.69
C ILE A 39 3.25 0.02 7.74
N ASP A 40 3.58 1.28 7.49
CA ASP A 40 4.39 2.08 8.39
C ASP A 40 3.69 3.37 8.85
N GLY A 41 4.43 4.25 9.54
CA GLY A 41 3.91 5.52 10.04
C GLY A 41 3.50 6.53 8.95
N HIS A 42 3.74 6.24 7.68
CA HIS A 42 3.43 7.09 6.53
C HIS A 42 2.13 6.71 5.81
N LEU A 43 1.41 5.68 6.27
CA LEU A 43 0.14 5.25 5.66
C LEU A 43 -0.82 6.41 5.42
N LEU A 44 -1.13 7.22 6.44
CA LEU A 44 -2.10 8.30 6.32
C LEU A 44 -1.67 9.41 5.34
N PRO A 45 -0.42 9.94 5.39
CA PRO A 45 0.09 10.85 4.36
C PRO A 45 -0.03 10.31 2.92
N TYR A 46 0.31 9.04 2.69
CA TYR A 46 0.25 8.43 1.37
C TYR A 46 -1.19 8.30 0.86
N LEU A 47 -2.11 7.85 1.72
CA LEU A 47 -3.52 7.76 1.37
C LEU A 47 -4.12 9.14 1.07
N ALA A 48 -3.75 10.17 1.84
CA ALA A 48 -4.19 11.54 1.57
C ALA A 48 -3.72 12.04 0.20
N GLU A 49 -2.50 11.69 -0.22
CA GLU A 49 -1.99 12.04 -1.55
C GLU A 49 -2.72 11.28 -2.67
N LYS A 50 -3.00 9.97 -2.50
CA LYS A 50 -3.83 9.21 -3.46
C LYS A 50 -5.21 9.83 -3.62
N HIS A 51 -5.85 10.24 -2.52
CA HIS A 51 -7.12 10.96 -2.56
C HIS A 51 -7.03 12.26 -3.34
N ARG A 52 -5.98 13.06 -3.10
CA ARG A 52 -5.74 14.31 -3.84
C ARG A 52 -5.58 14.05 -5.34
N LEU A 53 -4.79 13.04 -5.72
CA LEU A 53 -4.54 12.67 -7.11
C LEU A 53 -5.81 12.16 -7.81
N TYR A 54 -6.62 11.34 -7.14
CA TYR A 54 -7.92 10.91 -7.68
C TYR A 54 -8.92 12.06 -7.83
N ALA A 55 -8.85 13.09 -6.99
CA ALA A 55 -9.69 14.26 -7.12
C ALA A 55 -9.24 15.20 -8.25
N GLU A 56 -7.93 15.38 -8.45
CA GLU A 56 -7.39 16.38 -9.38
C GLU A 56 -7.14 15.85 -10.79
N ILE A 57 -6.62 14.62 -10.91
CA ILE A 57 -6.16 14.06 -12.19
C ILE A 57 -6.46 12.55 -12.33
N PRO A 58 -7.69 12.07 -12.07
CA PRO A 58 -8.00 10.64 -11.98
C PRO A 58 -7.57 9.86 -13.23
N GLU A 59 -7.88 10.35 -14.43
CA GLU A 59 -7.49 9.77 -15.71
C GLU A 59 -5.97 9.66 -15.96
N ARG A 60 -5.13 10.37 -15.19
CA ARG A 60 -3.66 10.24 -15.29
C ARG A 60 -3.08 9.23 -14.31
N VAL A 61 -3.83 8.85 -13.28
CA VAL A 61 -3.32 8.03 -12.16
C VAL A 61 -4.05 6.70 -12.03
N PHE A 62 -5.20 6.54 -12.68
CA PHE A 62 -5.92 5.28 -12.71
C PHE A 62 -6.49 4.99 -14.10
N VAL A 63 -6.27 3.78 -14.56
CA VAL A 63 -6.93 3.19 -15.71
C VAL A 63 -7.17 1.72 -15.41
N GLU A 64 -8.32 1.22 -15.80
CA GLU A 64 -8.58 -0.22 -15.84
C GLU A 64 -8.69 -0.70 -17.28
N GLU A 65 -8.19 -1.90 -17.54
CA GLU A 65 -8.34 -2.56 -18.82
C GLU A 65 -9.68 -3.29 -18.87
N ASP A 66 -10.35 -3.26 -20.01
CA ASP A 66 -11.63 -3.95 -20.21
C ASP A 66 -11.49 -5.45 -19.91
N GLY A 67 -12.44 -6.01 -19.17
CA GLY A 67 -12.45 -7.42 -18.80
C GLY A 67 -11.55 -7.80 -17.62
N THR A 68 -10.92 -6.84 -16.93
CA THR A 68 -10.07 -7.13 -15.75
C THR A 68 -10.78 -7.03 -14.40
N ARG A 69 -12.05 -6.63 -14.36
CA ARG A 69 -12.75 -6.33 -13.09
C ARG A 69 -12.81 -7.51 -12.11
N ASP A 70 -12.94 -8.74 -12.60
CA ASP A 70 -12.94 -9.93 -11.74
C ASP A 70 -11.59 -10.12 -11.04
N ALA A 71 -10.48 -9.93 -11.77
CA ALA A 71 -9.14 -10.00 -11.19
C ALA A 71 -8.86 -8.84 -10.24
N GLN A 72 -9.38 -7.64 -10.52
CA GLN A 72 -9.30 -6.52 -9.59
C GLN A 72 -10.05 -6.79 -8.29
N GLN A 73 -11.23 -7.42 -8.38
CA GLN A 73 -12.02 -7.80 -7.22
C GLN A 73 -11.29 -8.87 -6.39
N GLU A 74 -10.66 -9.85 -7.04
CA GLU A 74 -9.81 -10.84 -6.37
C GLU A 74 -8.69 -10.17 -5.56
N VAL A 75 -7.99 -9.18 -6.14
CA VAL A 75 -6.97 -8.41 -5.42
C VAL A 75 -7.56 -7.68 -4.22
N LEU A 76 -8.70 -7.01 -4.39
CA LEU A 76 -9.37 -6.31 -3.28
C LEU A 76 -9.74 -7.27 -2.15
N ASP A 77 -10.26 -8.45 -2.47
CA ASP A 77 -10.68 -9.46 -1.49
C ASP A 77 -9.47 -10.05 -0.74
N LEU A 78 -8.40 -10.41 -1.46
CA LEU A 78 -7.17 -10.90 -0.88
C LEU A 78 -6.54 -9.88 0.06
N LEU A 79 -6.48 -8.63 -0.38
CA LEU A 79 -5.91 -7.53 0.39
C LEU A 79 -6.76 -7.24 1.63
N ALA A 80 -8.09 -7.19 1.48
CA ALA A 80 -9.01 -6.98 2.59
C ALA A 80 -8.84 -8.06 3.68
N ALA A 81 -8.77 -9.33 3.29
CA ALA A 81 -8.55 -10.44 4.22
C ALA A 81 -7.20 -10.31 4.94
N HIS A 82 -6.12 -10.05 4.19
CA HIS A 82 -4.79 -9.91 4.74
C HIS A 82 -4.67 -8.73 5.72
N LEU A 83 -5.21 -7.55 5.35
CA LEU A 83 -5.10 -6.35 6.17
C LEU A 83 -5.87 -6.46 7.49
N LEU A 84 -7.06 -7.07 7.48
CA LEU A 84 -7.83 -7.31 8.70
C LEU A 84 -7.13 -8.29 9.65
N GLU A 85 -6.39 -9.28 9.12
CA GLU A 85 -5.67 -10.26 9.92
C GLU A 85 -4.34 -9.71 10.45
N ARG A 86 -3.57 -9.00 9.62
CA ARG A 86 -2.19 -8.60 9.94
C ARG A 86 -2.08 -7.19 10.52
N PHE A 87 -3.02 -6.30 10.21
CA PHE A 87 -2.98 -4.89 10.62
C PHE A 87 -4.27 -4.42 11.32
N PRO A 88 -4.80 -5.14 12.33
CA PRO A 88 -6.07 -4.80 12.99
C PRO A 88 -6.06 -3.45 13.73
N GLU A 89 -4.87 -2.90 14.02
CA GLU A 89 -4.73 -1.59 14.67
C GLU A 89 -5.02 -0.42 13.72
N THR A 90 -4.76 -0.61 12.41
CA THR A 90 -4.97 0.41 11.38
C THR A 90 -6.16 0.10 10.48
N HIS A 91 -6.51 -1.17 10.29
CA HIS A 91 -7.55 -1.62 9.37
C HIS A 91 -8.69 -2.31 10.12
N ARG A 92 -9.92 -1.98 9.76
CA ARG A 92 -11.12 -2.59 10.34
C ARG A 92 -12.22 -2.72 9.31
N LEU A 93 -13.21 -3.57 9.62
CA LEU A 93 -14.41 -3.68 8.81
C LEU A 93 -15.35 -2.50 9.09
N GLY A 94 -15.75 -1.79 8.04
CA GLY A 94 -16.70 -0.68 8.04
C GLY A 94 -17.92 -0.95 7.18
N GLY A 95 -18.73 0.09 6.94
CA GLY A 95 -20.04 -0.05 6.28
C GLY A 95 -19.99 -0.51 4.81
N SER A 96 -18.86 -0.31 4.12
CA SER A 96 -18.70 -0.62 2.69
C SER A 96 -17.49 -1.52 2.41
N GLY A 97 -16.98 -2.23 3.42
CA GLY A 97 -15.77 -3.06 3.32
C GLY A 97 -14.71 -2.64 4.33
N VAL A 98 -13.44 -2.93 4.04
CA VAL A 98 -12.31 -2.55 4.90
C VAL A 98 -12.07 -1.04 4.84
N GLU A 99 -11.76 -0.43 5.98
CA GLU A 99 -11.38 0.98 6.09
C GLU A 99 -10.12 1.15 6.93
N VAL A 100 -9.36 2.21 6.62
CA VAL A 100 -8.18 2.61 7.37
C VAL A 100 -8.57 3.66 8.41
N ALA A 101 -8.26 3.39 9.68
CA ALA A 101 -8.53 4.28 10.80
C ALA A 101 -7.85 5.65 10.59
N GLY A 102 -8.67 6.70 10.48
CA GLY A 102 -8.17 8.07 10.31
C GLY A 102 -7.92 8.49 8.85
N ALA A 103 -8.13 7.60 7.87
CA ALA A 103 -8.09 7.95 6.45
C ALA A 103 -9.47 8.35 5.92
N ALA A 104 -9.49 9.18 4.88
CA ALA A 104 -10.69 9.32 4.05
C ALA A 104 -10.95 8.02 3.29
N ASN A 105 -12.22 7.71 3.02
CA ASN A 105 -12.61 6.52 2.26
C ASN A 105 -13.58 6.89 1.12
N ARG A 106 -13.36 8.02 0.46
CA ARG A 106 -14.22 8.50 -0.62
C ARG A 106 -13.46 8.64 -1.92
N LEU A 107 -13.82 7.82 -2.89
CA LEU A 107 -13.42 7.98 -4.29
C LEU A 107 -14.35 8.98 -5.01
N PRO A 108 -13.87 9.65 -6.07
CA PRO A 108 -14.74 10.35 -7.00
C PRO A 108 -15.74 9.36 -7.64
N ALA A 109 -16.90 9.86 -8.07
CA ALA A 109 -17.97 9.01 -8.63
C ALA A 109 -17.50 8.16 -9.83
N SER A 110 -16.54 8.65 -10.61
CA SER A 110 -15.95 7.92 -11.74
C SER A 110 -15.16 6.67 -11.32
N LEU A 111 -14.65 6.62 -10.09
CA LEU A 111 -13.84 5.51 -9.57
C LEU A 111 -14.56 4.72 -8.46
N ALA A 112 -15.76 5.14 -8.06
CA ALA A 112 -16.49 4.57 -6.94
C ALA A 112 -16.80 3.07 -7.09
N ASP A 113 -16.86 2.56 -8.32
CA ASP A 113 -17.12 1.16 -8.61
C ASP A 113 -15.88 0.36 -9.03
N ALA A 114 -14.70 0.99 -9.13
CA ALA A 114 -13.46 0.33 -9.53
C ALA A 114 -12.83 -0.41 -8.34
N PRO A 115 -12.77 -1.76 -8.34
CA PRO A 115 -12.26 -2.52 -7.19
C PRO A 115 -10.80 -2.21 -6.89
N LEU A 116 -9.96 -2.04 -7.93
CA LEU A 116 -8.54 -1.75 -7.73
C LEU A 116 -8.30 -0.34 -7.19
N ALA A 117 -9.14 0.63 -7.53
CA ALA A 117 -9.09 1.97 -6.94
C ALA A 117 -9.51 1.96 -5.46
N LYS A 118 -10.39 1.04 -5.06
CA LYS A 118 -10.69 0.81 -3.63
C LYS A 118 -9.52 0.16 -2.91
N ALA A 119 -8.94 -0.87 -3.51
CA ALA A 119 -7.79 -1.59 -2.95
C ALA A 119 -6.59 -0.66 -2.73
N SER A 120 -6.32 0.23 -3.69
CA SER A 120 -5.20 1.19 -3.59
C SER A 120 -5.34 2.16 -2.41
N LEU A 121 -6.56 2.40 -1.91
CA LEU A 121 -6.81 3.25 -0.74
C LEU A 121 -6.71 2.50 0.60
N LEU A 122 -6.33 1.22 0.57
CA LEU A 122 -6.08 0.42 1.78
C LEU A 122 -4.59 0.26 2.09
N VAL A 123 -3.70 0.57 1.14
CA VAL A 123 -2.25 0.43 1.27
C VAL A 123 -1.53 1.74 0.96
N GLN A 124 -0.29 1.86 1.43
CA GLN A 124 0.51 3.06 1.22
C GLN A 124 1.07 3.13 -0.22
N GLU A 125 1.54 2.02 -0.80
CA GLU A 125 2.10 1.93 -2.17
C GLU A 125 1.07 2.03 -3.30
#